data_AF-A0A964HIX3-F1
#
_entry.id   AF-A0A964HIX3-F1
#
_cell.length_a   1.000
_cell.length_b   1.000
_cell.length_c   1.000
_cell.angle_alpha   90.00
_cell.angle_beta   90.00
_cell.angle_gamma   90.00
#
_symmetry.space_group_name_H-M   'P 1'
#
loop_
_entity.id
_entity.type
_entity.pdbx_description
1 polymer ?
#
loop_
_entity_poly.entity_id
_entity_poly.type
_entity_poly.pdbx_seq_one_letter_code
_entity_poly.pdbx_strand_id
1 'polypeptide(L)'
;FALRGYLPQDDLPALKDALRAEFKDAVTVQVLEIGHHDAAQVPVTLKNNPVVKPFELLLSIFNPPQYGAVDPTPFIAFFFPFFFGFIVGDVGYGAVMLLAVAAIWLKFRRAQLARSLATIFGICALWTVVWGFMYGELFGDFGEHMHWIKPVSESMNRLSTESIMSLFQLSLVIGFVQVYAGYGIMLYNGIKHRNLHHILEPIAFALGVVAVFGIFFTVMVKVLPASLMWPSVAVAGVCAVTLGILAGVAGPIEIFGNVGNILSYARLFAIGLSAAYLAYAANLIGRTIGGVAGFLVAALVIHPLFFALGLISPIMQPFRLQVVEFFTKFKYHDYPGKQYKP
;
A
#
# COMPACT_ATOMS: atom_id res chain seq x y z
N PHE A 1 -20.80 -19.58 -40.14
CA PHE A 1 -20.15 -19.83 -38.84
C PHE A 1 -20.29 -18.58 -37.98
N ALA A 2 -20.59 -18.71 -36.70
CA ALA A 2 -20.67 -17.59 -35.77
C ALA A 2 -19.57 -17.73 -34.72
N LEU A 3 -18.69 -16.74 -34.63
CA LEU A 3 -17.65 -16.64 -33.61
C LEU A 3 -18.06 -15.56 -32.62
N ARG A 4 -17.97 -15.87 -31.32
CA ARG A 4 -18.21 -14.92 -30.24
C ARG A 4 -16.93 -14.83 -29.41
N GLY A 5 -16.55 -13.62 -29.06
CA GLY A 5 -15.36 -13.32 -28.27
C GLY A 5 -15.46 -11.94 -27.63
N TYR A 6 -14.53 -11.65 -26.75
CA TYR A 6 -14.43 -10.36 -26.08
C TYR A 6 -13.27 -9.56 -26.68
N LEU A 7 -13.45 -8.26 -26.81
CA LEU A 7 -12.44 -7.34 -27.32
C LEU A 7 -12.54 -6.02 -26.53
N PRO A 8 -11.41 -5.39 -26.16
CA PRO A 8 -11.43 -4.03 -25.65
C PRO A 8 -12.09 -3.08 -26.66
N GLN A 9 -12.90 -2.15 -26.16
CA GLN A 9 -13.62 -1.20 -27.02
C GLN A 9 -12.67 -0.34 -27.88
N ASP A 10 -11.47 -0.06 -27.36
CA ASP A 10 -10.41 0.70 -28.03
C ASP A 10 -9.85 -0.04 -29.27
N ASP A 11 -9.88 -1.38 -29.28
CA ASP A 11 -9.34 -2.21 -30.37
C ASP A 11 -10.40 -2.55 -31.43
N LEU A 12 -11.67 -2.20 -31.18
CA LEU A 12 -12.78 -2.42 -32.11
C LEU A 12 -12.55 -1.81 -33.52
N PRO A 13 -12.02 -0.57 -33.65
CA PRO A 13 -11.75 0.01 -34.96
C PRO A 13 -10.69 -0.79 -35.72
N ALA A 14 -9.60 -1.16 -35.05
CA ALA A 14 -8.51 -1.93 -35.65
C ALA A 14 -8.98 -3.30 -36.14
N LEU A 15 -9.83 -3.98 -35.37
CA LEU A 15 -10.42 -5.26 -35.79
C LEU A 15 -11.35 -5.10 -37.00
N LYS A 16 -12.19 -4.06 -37.02
CA LYS A 16 -13.08 -3.77 -38.16
C LYS A 16 -12.30 -3.49 -39.43
N ASP A 17 -11.19 -2.75 -39.32
CA ASP A 17 -10.34 -2.43 -40.46
C ASP A 17 -9.61 -3.67 -40.99
N ALA A 18 -9.08 -4.51 -40.10
CA ALA A 18 -8.45 -5.79 -40.46
C ALA A 18 -9.43 -6.75 -41.16
N LEU A 19 -10.63 -6.92 -40.60
CA LEU A 19 -11.66 -7.79 -41.18
C LEU A 19 -12.19 -7.27 -42.52
N ARG A 20 -12.32 -5.94 -42.69
CA ARG A 20 -12.69 -5.34 -43.97
C ARG A 20 -11.61 -5.51 -45.03
N ALA A 21 -10.34 -5.41 -44.64
CA ALA A 21 -9.22 -5.60 -45.56
C ALA A 21 -9.16 -7.05 -46.08
N GLU A 22 -9.43 -8.03 -45.23
CA GLU A 22 -9.28 -9.45 -45.56
C GLU A 22 -10.56 -10.08 -46.14
N PHE A 23 -11.75 -9.70 -45.65
CA PHE A 23 -13.03 -10.35 -45.98
C PHE A 23 -14.10 -9.42 -46.59
N LYS A 24 -13.80 -8.12 -46.79
CA LYS A 24 -14.71 -7.11 -47.39
C LYS A 24 -16.10 -7.12 -46.73
N ASP A 25 -17.17 -7.31 -47.51
CA ASP A 25 -18.58 -7.27 -47.07
C ASP A 25 -19.13 -8.63 -46.59
N ALA A 26 -18.30 -9.68 -46.55
CA ALA A 26 -18.76 -11.02 -46.18
C ALA A 26 -18.94 -11.22 -44.65
N VAL A 27 -18.49 -10.27 -43.83
CA VAL A 27 -18.47 -10.39 -42.37
C VAL A 27 -19.13 -9.19 -41.70
N THR A 28 -20.24 -9.45 -40.98
CA THR A 28 -20.93 -8.45 -40.16
C THR A 28 -20.47 -8.56 -38.71
N VAL A 29 -19.87 -7.50 -38.18
CA VAL A 29 -19.50 -7.40 -36.76
C VAL A 29 -20.64 -6.73 -35.98
N GLN A 30 -21.32 -7.50 -35.13
CA GLN A 30 -22.29 -6.96 -34.17
C GLN A 30 -21.62 -6.79 -32.81
N VAL A 31 -21.72 -5.59 -32.25
CA VAL A 31 -21.30 -5.30 -30.87
C VAL A 31 -22.50 -5.60 -29.97
N LEU A 32 -22.33 -6.54 -29.05
CA LEU A 32 -23.32 -6.82 -28.01
C LEU A 32 -22.97 -5.96 -26.79
N GLU A 33 -23.93 -5.19 -26.28
CA GLU A 33 -23.77 -4.49 -25.01
C GLU A 33 -23.72 -5.51 -23.88
N ILE A 34 -22.71 -5.36 -23.02
CA ILE A 34 -22.52 -6.23 -21.86
C ILE A 34 -23.52 -5.80 -20.78
N GLY A 35 -24.49 -6.67 -20.46
CA GLY A 35 -25.40 -6.46 -19.35
C GLY A 35 -24.69 -6.54 -17.99
N HIS A 36 -25.23 -5.86 -16.97
CA HIS A 36 -24.64 -5.86 -15.61
C HIS A 36 -24.54 -7.26 -14.98
N HIS A 37 -25.38 -8.22 -15.43
CA HIS A 37 -25.35 -9.61 -14.96
C HIS A 37 -24.22 -10.46 -15.57
N ASP A 38 -23.61 -10.03 -16.69
CA ASP A 38 -22.53 -10.77 -17.36
C ASP A 38 -21.14 -10.31 -16.92
N ALA A 39 -21.04 -9.33 -16.02
CA ALA A 39 -19.79 -8.72 -15.56
C ALA A 39 -18.78 -9.73 -14.95
N ALA A 40 -19.24 -10.86 -14.41
CA ALA A 40 -18.38 -11.92 -13.90
C ALA A 40 -17.70 -12.76 -15.01
N GLN A 41 -18.28 -12.80 -16.21
CA GLN A 41 -17.78 -13.58 -17.33
C GLN A 41 -16.91 -12.74 -18.27
N VAL A 42 -17.02 -11.41 -18.19
CA VAL A 42 -16.27 -10.47 -19.01
C VAL A 42 -14.80 -10.48 -18.59
N PRO A 43 -13.88 -10.78 -19.53
CA PRO A 43 -12.45 -10.69 -19.24
C PRO A 43 -12.02 -9.24 -19.08
N VAL A 44 -11.12 -8.99 -18.13
CA VAL A 44 -10.66 -7.66 -17.74
C VAL A 44 -9.24 -7.43 -18.22
N THR A 45 -9.02 -6.25 -18.78
CA THR A 45 -7.69 -5.71 -19.08
C THR A 45 -7.50 -4.41 -18.28
N LEU A 46 -6.32 -4.22 -17.70
CA LEU A 46 -6.01 -3.02 -16.93
C LEU A 46 -5.32 -2.00 -17.85
N LYS A 47 -5.79 -0.75 -17.78
CA LYS A 47 -5.23 0.37 -18.55
C LYS A 47 -4.69 1.40 -17.57
N ASN A 48 -3.44 1.22 -17.16
CA ASN A 48 -2.78 2.12 -16.23
C ASN A 48 -1.78 3.07 -16.91
N ASN A 49 -1.62 4.25 -16.29
CA ASN A 49 -0.59 5.22 -16.67
C ASN A 49 0.81 4.60 -16.58
N PRO A 50 1.80 5.07 -17.37
CA PRO A 50 3.14 4.47 -17.43
C PRO A 50 3.88 4.44 -16.08
N VAL A 51 3.50 5.31 -15.14
CA VAL A 51 4.04 5.34 -13.76
C VAL A 51 3.43 4.24 -12.87
N VAL A 52 2.15 3.91 -13.09
CA VAL A 52 1.38 2.94 -12.30
C VAL A 52 1.49 1.53 -12.89
N LYS A 53 1.65 1.42 -14.22
CA LYS A 53 1.77 0.16 -14.96
C LYS A 53 2.77 -0.84 -14.40
N PRO A 54 3.97 -0.45 -13.90
CA PRO A 54 4.90 -1.39 -13.29
C PRO A 54 4.30 -2.12 -12.07
N PHE A 55 3.45 -1.46 -11.30
CA PHE A 55 2.80 -2.01 -10.11
C PHE A 55 1.72 -3.06 -10.42
N GLU A 56 1.27 -3.17 -11.68
CA GLU A 56 0.43 -4.29 -12.13
C GLU A 56 1.13 -5.64 -11.90
N LEU A 57 2.47 -5.67 -11.92
CA LEU A 57 3.24 -6.88 -11.59
C LEU A 57 2.92 -7.37 -10.17
N LEU A 58 2.80 -6.45 -9.21
CA LEU A 58 2.46 -6.80 -7.83
C LEU A 58 1.03 -7.31 -7.72
N LEU A 59 0.11 -6.75 -8.52
CA LEU A 59 -1.28 -7.19 -8.58
C LEU A 59 -1.45 -8.52 -9.32
N SER A 60 -0.56 -8.84 -10.28
CA SER A 60 -0.65 -10.05 -11.11
C SER A 60 -0.51 -11.37 -10.35
N ILE A 61 -0.07 -11.30 -9.09
CA ILE A 61 -0.04 -12.44 -8.16
C ILE A 61 -1.47 -12.83 -7.74
N PHE A 62 -2.44 -11.91 -7.88
CA PHE A 62 -3.84 -12.09 -7.56
C PHE A 62 -4.72 -12.14 -8.81
N ASN A 63 -5.95 -12.62 -8.62
CA ASN A 63 -6.97 -12.52 -9.64
C ASN A 63 -7.29 -11.04 -9.93
N PRO A 64 -7.54 -10.67 -11.19
CA PRO A 64 -7.90 -9.30 -11.55
C PRO A 64 -9.26 -8.91 -10.94
N PRO A 65 -9.51 -7.60 -10.76
CA PRO A 65 -10.83 -7.13 -10.31
C PRO A 65 -11.93 -7.58 -11.28
N GLN A 66 -13.16 -7.76 -10.78
CA GLN A 66 -14.32 -7.92 -11.63
C GLN A 66 -14.54 -6.70 -12.53
N TYR A 67 -15.10 -6.93 -13.71
CA TYR A 67 -15.46 -5.86 -14.64
C TYR A 67 -16.37 -4.83 -13.96
N GLY A 68 -15.96 -3.56 -13.99
CA GLY A 68 -16.69 -2.43 -13.40
C GLY A 68 -16.29 -2.06 -11.97
N ALA A 69 -15.49 -2.90 -11.29
CA ALA A 69 -14.90 -2.62 -9.98
C ALA A 69 -13.72 -1.63 -10.08
N VAL A 70 -13.34 -1.04 -8.95
CA VAL A 70 -12.24 -0.07 -8.86
C VAL A 70 -10.89 -0.78 -8.97
N ASP A 71 -10.00 -0.27 -9.82
CA ASP A 71 -8.64 -0.77 -9.95
C ASP A 71 -7.80 -0.38 -8.71
N PRO A 72 -7.22 -1.34 -7.97
CA PRO A 72 -6.37 -1.05 -6.82
C PRO A 72 -4.95 -0.60 -7.19
N THR A 73 -4.52 -0.78 -8.45
CA THR A 73 -3.14 -0.53 -8.89
C THR A 73 -2.62 0.88 -8.60
N PRO A 74 -3.40 1.97 -8.81
CA PRO A 74 -2.96 3.32 -8.46
C PRO A 74 -2.71 3.51 -6.96
N PHE A 75 -3.52 2.86 -6.11
CA PHE A 75 -3.34 2.92 -4.66
C PHE A 75 -2.10 2.13 -4.21
N ILE A 76 -1.84 0.98 -4.82
CA ILE A 76 -0.59 0.23 -4.61
C ILE A 76 0.60 1.11 -4.97
N ALA A 77 0.57 1.75 -6.15
CA ALA A 77 1.64 2.58 -6.65
C ALA A 77 1.98 3.77 -5.74
N PHE A 78 1.02 4.25 -4.94
CA PHE A 78 1.23 5.30 -3.96
C PHE A 78 1.63 4.77 -2.58
N PHE A 79 0.80 3.90 -1.98
CA PHE A 79 0.99 3.46 -0.59
C PHE A 79 2.19 2.50 -0.43
N PHE A 80 2.51 1.69 -1.44
CA PHE A 80 3.56 0.67 -1.32
C PHE A 80 4.94 1.33 -1.20
N PRO A 81 5.34 2.24 -2.13
CA PRO A 81 6.60 2.97 -1.98
C PRO A 81 6.63 3.84 -0.72
N PHE A 82 5.49 4.43 -0.33
CA PHE A 82 5.40 5.26 0.86
C PHE A 82 5.70 4.47 2.14
N PHE A 83 5.11 3.28 2.32
CA PHE A 83 5.39 2.43 3.49
C PHE A 83 6.78 1.80 3.43
N PHE A 84 7.24 1.42 2.25
CA PHE A 84 8.61 0.93 2.07
C PHE A 84 9.61 2.00 2.53
N GLY A 85 9.40 3.25 2.11
CA GLY A 85 10.19 4.40 2.52
C GLY A 85 10.15 4.63 4.03
N PHE A 86 8.96 4.56 4.64
CA PHE A 86 8.77 4.70 6.08
C PHE A 86 9.52 3.63 6.90
N ILE A 87 9.58 2.38 6.42
CA ILE A 87 10.30 1.29 7.11
C ILE A 87 11.81 1.44 6.97
N VAL A 88 12.31 1.63 5.74
CA VAL A 88 13.77 1.64 5.49
C VAL A 88 14.38 2.95 5.96
N GLY A 89 13.75 4.08 5.64
CA GLY A 89 14.01 5.38 6.27
C GLY A 89 15.46 5.84 6.37
N ASP A 90 16.34 5.55 5.40
CA ASP A 90 17.76 5.89 5.48
C ASP A 90 18.27 6.44 4.14
N VAL A 91 18.90 7.61 4.16
CA VAL A 91 19.41 8.29 2.95
C VAL A 91 20.52 7.47 2.28
N GLY A 92 21.39 6.85 3.07
CA GLY A 92 22.50 6.02 2.61
C GLY A 92 22.00 4.76 1.89
N TYR A 93 21.10 4.00 2.52
CA TYR A 93 20.50 2.83 1.87
C TYR A 93 19.65 3.22 0.66
N GLY A 94 18.90 4.33 0.72
CA GLY A 94 18.16 4.87 -0.41
C GLY A 94 19.06 5.20 -1.61
N ALA A 95 20.21 5.83 -1.38
CA ALA A 95 21.20 6.13 -2.42
C ALA A 95 21.80 4.85 -3.03
N VAL A 96 22.17 3.86 -2.20
CA VAL A 96 22.66 2.56 -2.67
C VAL A 96 21.61 1.86 -3.53
N MET A 97 20.35 1.89 -3.12
CA MET A 97 19.25 1.34 -3.91
C MET A 97 19.07 2.06 -5.25
N LEU A 98 19.14 3.39 -5.28
CA LEU A 98 19.06 4.17 -6.52
C LEU A 98 20.20 3.81 -7.49
N LEU A 99 21.42 3.64 -6.98
CA LEU A 99 22.57 3.20 -7.78
C LEU A 99 22.37 1.78 -8.34
N ALA A 100 21.88 0.86 -7.50
CA ALA A 100 21.58 -0.51 -7.93
C ALA A 100 20.50 -0.54 -9.01
N VAL A 101 19.43 0.25 -8.85
CA VAL A 101 18.36 0.41 -9.84
C VAL A 101 18.89 0.98 -11.14
N ALA A 102 19.73 2.02 -11.09
CA ALA A 102 20.34 2.61 -12.28
C ALA A 102 21.22 1.59 -13.03
N ALA A 103 22.01 0.79 -12.31
CA ALA A 103 22.84 -0.26 -12.89
C ALA A 103 22.01 -1.36 -13.58
N ILE A 104 20.92 -1.81 -12.94
CA ILE A 104 19.99 -2.80 -13.52
C ILE A 104 19.32 -2.21 -14.77
N TRP A 105 18.90 -0.95 -14.71
CA TRP A 105 18.23 -0.29 -15.82
C TRP A 105 19.14 -0.14 -17.04
N LEU A 106 20.44 0.13 -16.83
CA LEU A 106 21.43 0.20 -17.90
C LEU A 106 21.76 -1.18 -18.49
N LYS A 107 21.89 -2.21 -17.64
CA LYS A 107 22.32 -3.56 -18.06
C LYS A 107 21.19 -4.40 -18.67
N PHE A 108 19.96 -4.26 -18.17
CA PHE A 108 18.82 -5.12 -18.54
C PHE A 108 17.71 -4.37 -19.29
N ARG A 109 18.08 -3.40 -20.15
CA ARG A 109 17.14 -2.59 -20.94
C ARG A 109 16.10 -3.38 -21.74
N ARG A 110 16.42 -4.63 -22.12
CA ARG A 110 15.56 -5.49 -22.96
C ARG A 110 14.58 -6.37 -22.18
N ALA A 111 14.78 -6.56 -20.86
CA ALA A 111 13.92 -7.42 -20.06
C ALA A 111 12.78 -6.61 -19.41
N GLN A 112 11.55 -6.83 -19.86
CA GLN A 112 10.38 -6.10 -19.36
C GLN A 112 10.19 -6.27 -17.84
N LEU A 113 10.37 -7.49 -17.32
CA LEU A 113 10.27 -7.76 -15.87
C LEU A 113 11.33 -6.99 -15.07
N ALA A 114 12.58 -6.99 -15.53
CA ALA A 114 13.66 -6.27 -14.85
C ALA A 114 13.40 -4.75 -14.85
N ARG A 115 12.84 -4.21 -15.94
CA ARG A 115 12.49 -2.79 -16.04
C ARG A 115 11.33 -2.42 -15.09
N SER A 116 10.29 -3.24 -15.01
CA SER A 116 9.16 -3.00 -14.10
C SER A 116 9.62 -3.03 -12.64
N LEU A 117 10.38 -4.05 -12.26
CA LEU A 117 10.95 -4.16 -10.91
C LEU A 117 11.89 -2.99 -10.59
N ALA A 118 12.80 -2.64 -11.50
CA ALA A 118 13.68 -1.49 -11.33
C ALA A 118 12.90 -0.18 -11.15
N THR A 119 11.78 -0.01 -11.86
CA THR A 119 10.92 1.18 -11.71
C THR A 119 10.24 1.20 -10.35
N ILE A 120 9.69 0.08 -9.88
CA ILE A 120 9.10 -0.04 -8.54
C ILE A 120 10.14 0.30 -7.47
N PHE A 121 11.29 -0.39 -7.49
CA PHE A 121 12.37 -0.16 -6.53
C PHE A 121 12.96 1.24 -6.61
N GLY A 122 12.98 1.86 -7.80
CA GLY A 122 13.41 3.25 -7.96
C GLY A 122 12.48 4.24 -7.26
N ILE A 123 11.16 4.06 -7.40
CA ILE A 123 10.17 4.89 -6.69
C ILE A 123 10.24 4.64 -5.18
N CYS A 124 10.40 3.38 -4.76
CA CYS A 124 10.61 3.04 -3.34
C CYS A 124 11.86 3.71 -2.78
N ALA A 125 12.98 3.67 -3.50
CA ALA A 125 14.23 4.28 -3.07
C ALA A 125 14.13 5.80 -2.95
N LEU A 126 13.36 6.46 -3.84
CA LEU A 126 13.08 7.88 -3.73
C LEU A 126 12.33 8.21 -2.42
N TRP A 127 11.29 7.42 -2.09
CA TRP A 127 10.57 7.57 -0.82
C TRP A 127 11.43 7.25 0.40
N THR A 128 12.32 6.27 0.31
CA THR A 128 13.31 5.97 1.35
C THR A 128 14.24 7.15 1.60
N VAL A 129 14.70 7.84 0.55
CA VAL A 129 15.52 9.05 0.70
C VAL A 129 14.72 10.18 1.35
N VAL A 130 13.47 10.40 0.94
CA VAL A 130 12.59 11.43 1.55
C VAL A 130 12.40 11.17 3.05
N TRP A 131 12.04 9.95 3.44
CA TRP A 131 11.90 9.59 4.84
C TRP A 131 13.23 9.60 5.60
N GLY A 132 14.32 9.18 4.96
CA GLY A 132 15.67 9.26 5.54
C GLY A 132 16.08 10.70 5.87
N PHE A 133 15.76 11.66 5.01
CA PHE A 133 15.97 13.08 5.32
C PHE A 133 15.10 13.54 6.49
N MET A 134 13.85 13.08 6.59
CA MET A 134 12.97 13.42 7.71
C MET A 134 13.51 12.87 9.05
N TYR A 135 14.01 11.63 9.05
CA TYR A 135 14.61 11.00 10.22
C TYR A 135 16.03 11.52 10.53
N GLY A 136 16.72 12.08 9.54
CA GLY A 136 18.11 12.52 9.66
C GLY A 136 19.12 11.36 9.61
N GLU A 137 18.70 10.17 9.17
CA GLU A 137 19.53 8.96 9.15
C GLU A 137 20.31 8.84 7.84
N LEU A 138 21.64 8.68 7.95
CA LEU A 138 22.53 8.41 6.83
C LEU A 138 23.48 7.29 7.24
N PHE A 139 23.26 6.09 6.69
CA PHE A 139 23.90 4.85 7.15
C PHE A 139 23.77 4.68 8.68
N GLY A 140 22.54 4.80 9.20
CA GLY A 140 22.27 4.92 10.63
C GLY A 140 22.76 6.26 11.22
N ASP A 141 23.66 6.19 12.20
CA ASP A 141 24.23 7.32 12.97
C ASP A 141 25.50 7.95 12.33
N PHE A 142 25.87 7.57 11.10
CA PHE A 142 27.10 8.08 10.48
C PHE A 142 26.98 9.57 10.08
N GLY A 143 25.80 9.99 9.62
CA GLY A 143 25.52 11.39 9.27
C GLY A 143 25.51 12.36 10.44
N GLU A 144 25.01 11.93 11.60
CA GLU A 144 24.95 12.73 12.83
C GLU A 144 26.36 12.92 13.44
N HIS A 145 27.20 11.89 13.40
CA HIS A 145 28.58 11.93 13.88
C HIS A 145 29.51 12.84 13.04
N MET A 146 29.28 12.94 11.73
CA MET A 146 30.03 13.84 10.83
C MET A 146 29.44 15.26 10.73
N HIS A 147 28.36 15.56 11.47
CA HIS A 147 27.61 16.83 11.40
C HIS A 147 27.05 17.21 10.01
N TRP A 148 26.91 16.25 9.09
CA TRP A 148 26.46 16.54 7.71
C TRP A 148 24.94 16.63 7.58
N ILE A 149 24.19 15.92 8.42
CA ILE A 149 22.72 15.93 8.44
C ILE A 149 22.27 15.99 9.90
N LYS A 150 21.33 16.88 10.19
CA LYS A 150 20.60 16.91 11.46
C LYS A 150 19.15 16.47 11.20
N PRO A 151 18.51 15.74 12.13
CA PRO A 151 17.08 15.44 12.02
C PRO A 151 16.29 16.74 11.86
N VAL A 152 15.27 16.74 10.99
CA VAL A 152 14.44 17.93 10.73
C VAL A 152 13.69 18.39 12.00
N SER A 153 13.44 17.48 12.94
CA SER A 153 12.98 17.78 14.31
C SER A 153 13.45 16.72 15.31
N GLU A 154 13.63 17.08 16.58
CA GLU A 154 13.99 16.12 17.67
C GLU A 154 12.97 14.97 17.82
N SER A 155 11.73 15.19 17.39
CA SER A 155 10.61 14.23 17.38
C SER A 155 10.63 13.20 16.24
N MET A 156 11.53 13.35 15.27
CA MET A 156 11.68 12.43 14.14
C MET A 156 12.97 11.59 14.25
N ASN A 157 13.80 11.82 15.26
CA ASN A 157 14.98 10.99 15.51
C ASN A 157 14.52 9.63 16.06
N ARG A 158 14.74 8.57 15.28
CA ARG A 158 14.27 7.22 15.62
C ARG A 158 15.05 6.58 16.76
N LEU A 159 16.23 7.13 17.09
CA LEU A 159 17.06 6.71 18.21
C LEU A 159 16.72 7.41 19.53
N SER A 160 15.93 8.49 19.52
CA SER A 160 15.51 9.15 20.77
C SER A 160 14.29 8.44 21.37
N THR A 161 14.38 8.08 22.66
CA THR A 161 13.32 7.36 23.40
C THR A 161 11.99 8.10 23.40
N GLU A 162 12.01 9.42 23.33
CA GLU A 162 10.82 10.29 23.25
C GLU A 162 10.09 10.13 21.90
N SER A 163 10.80 9.89 20.80
CA SER A 163 10.23 9.78 19.45
C SER A 163 9.62 8.42 19.15
N ILE A 164 9.96 7.38 19.91
CA ILE A 164 9.39 6.03 19.78
C ILE A 164 7.86 6.10 19.86
N MET A 165 7.33 6.88 20.80
CA MET A 165 5.89 7.07 20.96
C MET A 165 5.28 7.85 19.79
N SER A 166 5.96 8.90 19.31
CA SER A 166 5.51 9.72 18.18
C SER A 166 5.47 8.93 16.87
N LEU A 167 6.47 8.07 16.62
CA LEU A 167 6.52 7.21 15.43
C LEU A 167 5.48 6.08 15.50
N PHE A 168 5.23 5.54 16.69
CA PHE A 168 4.12 4.62 16.92
C PHE A 168 2.78 5.29 16.59
N GLN A 169 2.53 6.50 17.11
CA GLN A 169 1.33 7.28 16.80
C GLN A 169 1.21 7.58 15.30
N LEU A 170 2.31 7.97 14.64
CA LEU A 170 2.35 8.22 13.21
C LEU A 170 1.97 6.96 12.40
N SER A 171 2.44 5.78 12.79
CA SER A 171 2.08 4.52 12.14
C SER A 171 0.58 4.22 12.26
N LEU A 172 -0.04 4.53 13.41
CA LEU A 172 -1.48 4.38 13.59
C LEU A 172 -2.27 5.40 12.77
N VAL A 173 -1.79 6.66 12.67
CA VAL A 173 -2.39 7.68 11.81
C VAL A 173 -2.35 7.26 10.34
N ILE A 174 -1.23 6.71 9.88
CA ILE A 174 -1.10 6.15 8.54
C ILE A 174 -2.12 5.03 8.31
N GLY A 175 -2.25 4.11 9.26
CA GLY A 175 -3.26 3.04 9.21
C GLY A 175 -4.68 3.58 9.16
N PHE A 176 -4.98 4.63 9.94
CA PHE A 176 -6.27 5.31 9.93
C PHE A 176 -6.55 5.91 8.54
N VAL A 177 -5.60 6.65 7.97
CA VAL A 177 -5.74 7.25 6.62
C VAL A 177 -6.00 6.18 5.57
N GLN A 178 -5.28 5.06 5.59
CA GLN A 178 -5.46 4.01 4.57
C GLN A 178 -6.80 3.27 4.72
N VAL A 179 -7.23 2.95 5.94
CA VAL A 179 -8.54 2.32 6.18
C VAL A 179 -9.68 3.23 5.70
N TYR A 180 -9.58 4.54 5.96
CA TYR A 180 -10.56 5.50 5.48
C TYR A 180 -10.53 5.70 3.97
N ALA A 181 -9.35 5.66 3.35
CA ALA A 181 -9.24 5.62 1.89
C ALA A 181 -9.99 4.39 1.31
N GLY A 182 -9.90 3.24 1.99
CA GLY A 182 -10.67 2.04 1.65
C GLY A 182 -12.19 2.25 1.72
N TYR A 183 -12.69 2.86 2.80
CA TYR A 183 -14.11 3.22 2.90
C TYR A 183 -14.54 4.26 1.86
N GLY A 184 -13.66 5.19 1.50
CA GLY A 184 -13.93 6.15 0.42
C GLY A 184 -14.16 5.47 -0.93
N ILE A 185 -13.36 4.45 -1.25
CA ILE A 185 -13.54 3.63 -2.47
C ILE A 185 -14.86 2.85 -2.39
N MET A 186 -15.15 2.24 -1.24
CA MET A 186 -16.39 1.50 -1.02
C MET A 186 -17.62 2.41 -1.19
N LEU A 187 -17.57 3.63 -0.64
CA LEU A 187 -18.61 4.65 -0.78
C LEU A 187 -18.77 5.12 -2.22
N TYR A 188 -17.66 5.37 -2.93
CA TYR A 188 -17.67 5.74 -4.34
C TYR A 188 -18.37 4.66 -5.18
N ASN A 189 -18.08 3.39 -4.91
CA ASN A 189 -18.73 2.27 -5.59
C ASN A 189 -20.23 2.21 -5.28
N GLY A 190 -20.63 2.43 -4.02
CA GLY A 190 -22.04 2.50 -3.62
C GLY A 190 -22.82 3.61 -4.31
N ILE A 191 -22.21 4.79 -4.48
CA ILE A 191 -22.82 5.91 -5.20
C ILE A 191 -22.99 5.57 -6.69
N LYS A 192 -21.96 4.98 -7.31
CA LYS A 192 -21.99 4.58 -8.72
C LYS A 192 -23.12 3.59 -9.03
N HIS A 193 -23.36 2.64 -8.13
CA HIS A 193 -24.42 1.63 -8.28
C HIS A 193 -25.80 2.07 -7.72
N ARG A 194 -25.92 3.30 -7.20
CA ARG A 194 -27.17 3.91 -6.67
C ARG A 194 -27.92 3.07 -5.62
N ASN A 195 -27.23 2.19 -4.89
CA ASN A 195 -27.84 1.36 -3.86
C ASN A 195 -27.64 1.98 -2.48
N LEU A 196 -28.73 2.35 -1.80
CA LEU A 196 -28.68 2.99 -0.47
C LEU A 196 -27.93 2.12 0.57
N HIS A 197 -28.06 0.80 0.47
CA HIS A 197 -27.33 -0.17 1.30
C HIS A 197 -25.80 -0.04 1.16
N HIS A 198 -25.31 0.11 -0.07
CA HIS A 198 -23.86 0.21 -0.36
C HIS A 198 -23.27 1.58 -0.01
N ILE A 199 -24.12 2.56 0.31
CA ILE A 199 -23.73 3.90 0.77
C ILE A 199 -23.73 3.96 2.30
N LEU A 200 -24.74 3.37 2.94
CA LEU A 200 -24.90 3.42 4.39
C LEU A 200 -23.88 2.52 5.12
N GLU A 201 -23.51 1.39 4.53
CA GLU A 201 -22.52 0.46 5.10
C GLU A 201 -21.13 1.12 5.32
N PRO A 202 -20.49 1.77 4.32
CA PRO A 202 -19.22 2.49 4.54
C PRO A 202 -19.28 3.59 5.60
N ILE A 203 -20.40 4.32 5.66
CA ILE A 203 -20.58 5.42 6.63
C ILE A 203 -20.68 4.86 8.05
N ALA A 204 -21.44 3.77 8.24
CA ALA A 204 -21.56 3.11 9.53
C ALA A 204 -20.24 2.49 9.99
N PHE A 205 -19.43 1.93 9.08
CA PHE A 205 -18.07 1.47 9.41
C PHE A 205 -17.13 2.62 9.80
N ALA A 206 -17.14 3.73 9.05
CA ALA A 206 -16.31 4.89 9.36
C ALA A 206 -16.66 5.45 10.74
N LEU A 207 -17.94 5.74 11.01
CA LEU A 207 -18.41 6.26 12.29
C LEU A 207 -18.19 5.27 13.43
N GLY A 208 -18.41 3.97 13.19
CA GLY A 208 -18.16 2.91 14.17
C GLY A 208 -16.70 2.86 14.63
N VAL A 209 -15.75 2.97 13.69
CA VAL A 209 -14.32 3.01 14.03
C VAL A 209 -13.97 4.29 14.82
N VAL A 210 -14.46 5.48 14.41
CA VAL A 210 -14.26 6.72 15.20
C VAL A 210 -14.77 6.54 16.62
N ALA A 211 -15.97 5.98 16.77
CA ALA A 211 -16.61 5.82 18.06
C ALA A 211 -15.81 4.88 18.98
N VAL A 212 -15.30 3.77 18.46
CA VAL A 212 -14.45 2.85 19.25
C VAL A 212 -13.13 3.51 19.64
N PHE A 213 -12.47 4.24 18.74
CA PHE A 213 -11.27 5.01 19.09
C PHE A 213 -11.56 6.13 20.10
N GLY A 214 -12.71 6.81 19.98
CA GLY A 214 -13.15 7.83 20.95
C GLY A 214 -13.34 7.25 22.36
N ILE A 215 -13.89 6.03 22.47
CA ILE A 215 -13.97 5.30 23.74
C ILE A 215 -12.56 4.96 24.25
N PHE A 216 -11.67 4.47 23.39
CA PHE A 216 -10.30 4.16 23.76
C PHE A 216 -9.55 5.40 24.32
N PHE A 217 -9.65 6.55 23.65
CA PHE A 217 -8.98 7.79 24.07
C PHE A 217 -9.58 8.43 25.33
N THR A 218 -10.88 8.22 25.60
CA THR A 218 -11.53 8.69 26.84
C THR A 218 -11.18 7.80 28.04
N VAL A 219 -11.19 6.46 27.89
CA VAL A 219 -11.03 5.51 29.00
C VAL A 219 -9.57 5.20 29.32
N MET A 220 -8.74 4.95 28.31
CA MET A 220 -7.36 4.50 28.49
C MET A 220 -6.37 5.65 28.55
N VAL A 221 -6.49 6.62 27.63
CA VAL A 221 -5.51 7.70 27.47
C VAL A 221 -5.89 8.97 28.25
N LYS A 222 -7.16 9.10 28.67
CA LYS A 222 -7.71 10.26 29.42
C LYS A 222 -7.45 11.62 28.77
N VAL A 223 -7.26 11.65 27.44
CA VAL A 223 -7.01 12.88 26.67
C VAL A 223 -8.30 13.64 26.41
N LEU A 224 -9.42 12.92 26.28
CA LEU A 224 -10.73 13.48 25.99
C LEU A 224 -11.58 13.65 27.27
N PRO A 225 -12.46 14.66 27.34
CA PRO A 225 -13.34 14.85 28.48
C PRO A 225 -14.25 13.64 28.68
N ALA A 226 -14.43 13.22 29.93
CA ALA A 226 -15.24 12.05 30.30
C ALA A 226 -16.69 12.14 29.79
N SER A 227 -17.20 13.35 29.57
CA SER A 227 -18.52 13.64 28.99
C SER A 227 -18.71 13.07 27.58
N LEU A 228 -17.62 12.82 26.84
CA LEU A 228 -17.66 12.32 25.46
C LEU A 228 -17.76 10.79 25.37
N MET A 229 -17.61 10.08 26.49
CA MET A 229 -17.68 8.61 26.53
C MET A 229 -19.07 8.10 26.16
N TRP A 230 -20.12 8.61 26.81
CA TRP A 230 -21.51 8.17 26.57
C TRP A 230 -21.99 8.44 25.15
N PRO A 231 -21.74 9.63 24.54
CA PRO A 231 -22.02 9.85 23.13
C PRO A 231 -21.28 8.85 22.21
N SER A 232 -20.02 8.56 22.50
CA SER A 232 -19.22 7.63 21.68
C SER A 232 -19.78 6.20 21.76
N VAL A 233 -20.18 5.74 22.95
CA VAL A 233 -20.83 4.44 23.15
C VAL A 233 -22.18 4.38 22.41
N ALA A 234 -22.97 5.44 22.48
CA ALA A 234 -24.25 5.51 21.77
C ALA A 234 -24.06 5.42 20.25
N VAL A 235 -23.11 6.18 19.69
CA VAL A 235 -22.78 6.13 18.26
C VAL A 235 -22.27 4.75 17.85
N ALA A 236 -21.38 4.14 18.63
CA ALA A 236 -20.89 2.78 18.36
C ALA A 236 -22.04 1.76 18.37
N GLY A 237 -22.97 1.86 19.32
CA GLY A 237 -24.15 0.99 19.40
C GLY A 237 -25.07 1.14 18.18
N VAL A 238 -25.36 2.38 17.77
CA VAL A 238 -26.18 2.65 16.57
C VAL A 238 -25.50 2.12 15.30
N CYS A 239 -24.19 2.32 15.17
CA CYS A 239 -23.41 1.82 14.03
C CYS A 239 -23.39 0.28 14.01
N ALA A 240 -23.25 -0.37 15.17
CA ALA A 240 -23.33 -1.82 15.27
C ALA A 240 -24.70 -2.35 14.86
N VAL A 241 -25.80 -1.75 15.35
CA VAL A 241 -27.15 -2.18 14.97
C VAL A 241 -27.41 -1.98 13.47
N THR A 242 -27.03 -0.83 12.91
CA THR A 242 -27.18 -0.57 11.47
C THR A 242 -26.38 -1.56 10.62
N LEU A 243 -25.13 -1.85 10.97
CA LEU A 243 -24.34 -2.86 10.28
C LEU A 243 -24.88 -4.28 10.48
N GLY A 244 -25.46 -4.58 11.65
CA GLY A 244 -26.16 -5.84 11.89
C GLY A 244 -27.33 -6.07 10.94
N ILE A 245 -28.06 -5.00 10.60
CA ILE A 245 -29.18 -5.03 9.66
C ILE A 245 -28.67 -5.09 8.20
N LEU A 246 -27.61 -4.36 7.87
CA LEU A 246 -27.11 -4.24 6.50
C LEU A 246 -26.22 -5.40 6.04
N ALA A 247 -25.31 -5.84 6.91
CA ALA A 247 -24.27 -6.84 6.63
C ALA A 247 -24.45 -8.13 7.47
N GLY A 248 -25.53 -8.23 8.25
CA GLY A 248 -25.80 -9.38 9.12
C GLY A 248 -24.92 -9.40 10.37
N VAL A 249 -24.86 -10.56 11.04
CA VAL A 249 -24.12 -10.77 12.30
C VAL A 249 -22.62 -10.47 12.16
N ALA A 250 -22.08 -10.55 10.94
CA ALA A 250 -20.68 -10.24 10.65
C ALA A 250 -20.37 -8.73 10.73
N GLY A 251 -21.33 -7.85 10.45
CA GLY A 251 -21.11 -6.40 10.39
C GLY A 251 -20.55 -5.77 11.68
N PRO A 252 -21.18 -6.01 12.86
CA PRO A 252 -20.66 -5.53 14.14
C PRO A 252 -19.27 -6.08 14.48
N ILE A 253 -19.01 -7.35 14.15
CA ILE A 253 -17.73 -8.02 14.40
C ILE A 253 -16.63 -7.38 13.55
N GLU A 254 -16.96 -7.00 12.32
CA GLU A 254 -16.03 -6.37 11.39
C GLU A 254 -15.55 -4.98 11.89
N ILE A 255 -16.33 -4.24 12.68
CA ILE A 255 -15.84 -3.00 13.34
C ILE A 255 -14.59 -3.29 14.19
N PHE A 256 -14.61 -4.35 15.00
CA PHE A 256 -13.46 -4.75 15.81
C PHE A 256 -12.30 -5.23 14.95
N GLY A 257 -12.60 -5.96 13.87
CA GLY A 257 -11.61 -6.32 12.85
C GLY A 257 -10.94 -5.09 12.24
N ASN A 258 -11.70 -4.01 11.97
CA ASN A 258 -11.19 -2.76 11.41
C ASN A 258 -10.26 -2.02 12.37
N VAL A 259 -10.57 -2.04 13.67
CA VAL A 259 -9.66 -1.53 14.72
C VAL A 259 -8.38 -2.36 14.74
N GLY A 260 -8.49 -3.69 14.67
CA GLY A 260 -7.34 -4.58 14.53
C GLY A 260 -6.49 -4.29 13.30
N ASN A 261 -7.12 -3.99 12.16
CA ASN A 261 -6.42 -3.62 10.93
C ASN A 261 -5.62 -2.32 11.11
N ILE A 262 -6.15 -1.31 11.80
CA ILE A 262 -5.42 -0.07 12.11
C ILE A 262 -4.24 -0.36 13.05
N LEU A 263 -4.46 -1.17 14.09
CA LEU A 263 -3.39 -1.58 15.02
C LEU A 263 -2.30 -2.40 14.32
N SER A 264 -2.62 -3.13 13.25
CA SER A 264 -1.67 -3.87 12.42
C SER A 264 -0.55 -2.98 11.86
N TYR A 265 -0.82 -1.68 11.65
CA TYR A 265 0.16 -0.72 11.13
C TYR A 265 1.28 -0.40 12.12
N ALA A 266 1.09 -0.69 13.42
CA ALA A 266 2.19 -0.65 14.39
C ALA A 266 3.39 -1.50 13.97
N ARG A 267 3.17 -2.51 13.11
CA ARG A 267 4.23 -3.33 12.52
C ARG A 267 5.20 -2.52 11.66
N LEU A 268 4.71 -1.53 10.90
CA LEU A 268 5.56 -0.64 10.10
C LEU A 268 6.58 0.06 10.99
N PHE A 269 6.10 0.58 12.12
CA PHE A 269 6.92 1.21 13.14
C PHE A 269 7.91 0.22 13.76
N ALA A 270 7.45 -0.94 14.23
CA ALA A 270 8.30 -1.92 14.91
C ALA A 270 9.47 -2.38 14.05
N ILE A 271 9.24 -2.59 12.75
CA ILE A 271 10.25 -3.14 11.84
C ILE A 271 11.13 -2.08 11.24
N GLY A 272 10.60 -0.88 11.05
CA GLY A 272 11.46 0.27 10.94
C GLY A 272 12.41 0.28 12.12
N LEU A 273 11.90 0.45 13.36
CA LEU A 273 12.71 0.65 14.56
C LEU A 273 13.80 -0.42 14.73
N SER A 274 13.46 -1.69 14.49
CA SER A 274 14.43 -2.78 14.50
C SER A 274 15.56 -2.59 13.47
N ALA A 275 15.25 -2.13 12.25
CA ALA A 275 16.26 -1.86 11.23
C ALA A 275 17.18 -0.69 11.63
N ALA A 276 16.65 0.37 12.26
CA ALA A 276 17.48 1.48 12.77
C ALA A 276 18.44 1.01 13.86
N TYR A 277 17.95 0.25 14.86
CA TYR A 277 18.81 -0.29 15.91
C TYR A 277 19.87 -1.27 15.38
N LEU A 278 19.54 -2.03 14.33
CA LEU A 278 20.50 -2.92 13.68
C LEU A 278 21.60 -2.13 12.97
N ALA A 279 21.25 -1.03 12.29
CA ALA A 279 22.22 -0.13 11.68
C ALA A 279 23.08 0.59 12.74
N TYR A 280 22.48 1.01 13.85
CA TYR A 280 23.20 1.58 14.99
C TYR A 280 24.18 0.57 15.60
N ALA A 281 23.76 -0.68 15.80
CA ALA A 281 24.63 -1.74 16.32
C ALA A 281 25.80 -2.04 15.36
N ALA A 282 25.57 -2.01 14.04
CA ALA A 282 26.64 -2.14 13.05
C ALA A 282 27.69 -1.04 13.19
N ASN A 283 27.24 0.21 13.33
CA ASN A 283 28.13 1.35 13.55
C ASN A 283 28.90 1.24 14.87
N LEU A 284 28.23 0.78 15.95
CA LEU A 284 28.87 0.58 17.25
C LEU A 284 29.99 -0.47 17.16
N ILE A 285 29.75 -1.60 16.49
CA ILE A 285 30.78 -2.64 16.26
C ILE A 285 31.93 -2.10 15.40
N GLY A 286 31.62 -1.32 14.36
CA GLY A 286 32.67 -0.67 13.55
C GLY A 286 33.55 0.26 14.37
N ARG A 287 32.94 1.03 15.28
CA ARG A 287 33.64 1.96 16.18
C ARG A 287 34.51 1.23 17.21
N THR A 288 34.05 0.12 17.77
CA THR A 288 34.84 -0.64 18.77
C THR A 288 36.07 -1.31 18.18
N ILE A 289 36.02 -1.73 16.91
CA ILE A 289 37.18 -2.26 16.19
C ILE A 289 38.23 -1.15 15.99
N GLY A 290 37.79 0.09 15.77
CA GLY A 290 38.65 1.25 15.66
C GLY A 290 39.45 1.34 14.34
N GLY A 291 39.88 2.56 14.01
CA GLY A 291 40.67 2.87 12.82
C GLY A 291 39.93 2.68 11.49
N VAL A 292 40.69 2.79 10.39
CA VAL A 292 40.17 2.63 9.01
C VAL A 292 39.67 1.19 8.77
N ALA A 293 40.30 0.21 9.42
CA ALA A 293 39.90 -1.19 9.32
C ALA A 293 38.50 -1.45 9.91
N GLY A 294 38.18 -0.88 11.07
CA GLY A 294 36.84 -0.99 11.67
C GLY A 294 35.74 -0.36 10.81
N PHE A 295 36.03 0.79 10.20
CA PHE A 295 35.11 1.43 9.25
C PHE A 295 34.89 0.57 7.99
N LEU A 296 35.97 0.03 7.41
CA LEU A 296 35.87 -0.84 6.22
C LEU A 296 35.11 -2.14 6.51
N VAL A 297 35.31 -2.76 7.68
CA VAL A 297 34.57 -3.97 8.07
C VAL A 297 33.09 -3.67 8.28
N ALA A 298 32.76 -2.58 8.98
CA ALA A 298 31.37 -2.18 9.17
C ALA A 298 30.68 -1.88 7.83
N ALA A 299 31.30 -1.06 6.97
CA ALA A 299 30.74 -0.63 5.70
C ALA A 299 30.66 -1.74 4.64
N LEU A 300 31.64 -2.64 4.58
CA LEU A 300 31.74 -3.65 3.51
C LEU A 300 31.15 -5.01 3.88
N VAL A 301 31.11 -5.34 5.19
CA VAL A 301 30.67 -6.65 5.66
C VAL A 301 29.35 -6.54 6.43
N ILE A 302 29.29 -5.67 7.44
CA ILE A 302 28.16 -5.65 8.38
C ILE A 302 26.94 -4.96 7.77
N HIS A 303 27.10 -3.79 7.16
CA HIS A 303 26.00 -3.06 6.54
C HIS A 303 25.35 -3.79 5.36
N PRO A 304 26.11 -4.38 4.40
CA PRO A 304 25.51 -5.14 3.31
C PRO A 304 24.81 -6.41 3.78
N LEU A 305 25.36 -7.08 4.80
CA LEU A 305 24.74 -8.25 5.41
C LEU A 305 23.40 -7.89 6.06
N PHE A 306 23.36 -6.84 6.88
CA PHE A 306 22.14 -6.40 7.55
C PHE A 306 21.13 -5.81 6.58
N PHE A 307 21.58 -5.12 5.55
CA PHE A 307 20.71 -4.67 4.46
C PHE A 307 20.12 -5.85 3.69
N ALA A 308 20.91 -6.87 3.36
CA ALA A 308 20.42 -8.06 2.65
C ALA A 308 19.43 -8.89 3.49
N LEU A 309 19.73 -9.12 4.77
CA LEU A 309 18.83 -9.81 5.70
C LEU A 309 17.58 -8.96 6.01
N GLY A 310 17.74 -7.64 6.05
CA GLY A 310 16.71 -6.68 6.39
C GLY A 310 15.78 -6.31 5.24
N LEU A 311 16.17 -6.48 3.97
CA LEU A 311 15.42 -6.01 2.80
C LEU A 311 14.09 -6.74 2.55
N ILE A 312 13.96 -7.98 2.99
CA ILE A 312 12.75 -8.78 2.74
C ILE A 312 11.56 -8.24 3.55
N SER A 313 11.78 -7.86 4.80
CA SER A 313 10.71 -7.41 5.70
C SER A 313 10.03 -6.11 5.21
N PRO A 314 10.76 -5.06 4.79
CA PRO A 314 10.21 -3.84 4.19
C PRO A 314 9.47 -4.07 2.88
N ILE A 315 9.68 -5.18 2.16
CA ILE A 315 8.92 -5.52 0.95
C ILE A 315 7.62 -6.23 1.33
N MET A 316 7.73 -7.30 2.11
CA MET A 316 6.61 -8.20 2.37
C MET A 316 5.52 -7.57 3.24
N GLN A 317 5.88 -6.65 4.13
CA GLN A 317 4.95 -6.11 5.10
C GLN A 317 4.04 -5.02 4.57
N PRO A 318 4.54 -4.00 3.86
CA PRO A 318 3.68 -3.09 3.10
C PRO A 318 2.77 -3.84 2.14
N PHE A 319 3.29 -4.87 1.48
CA PHE A 319 2.48 -5.70 0.58
C PHE A 319 1.35 -6.41 1.31
N ARG A 320 1.63 -7.02 2.47
CA ARG A 320 0.60 -7.61 3.34
C ARG A 320 -0.45 -6.58 3.75
N LEU A 321 -0.03 -5.39 4.18
CA LEU A 321 -0.93 -4.30 4.59
C LEU A 321 -1.90 -3.90 3.47
N GLN A 322 -1.42 -3.87 2.23
CA GLN A 322 -2.28 -3.59 1.09
C GLN A 322 -3.29 -4.71 0.82
N VAL A 323 -2.85 -5.96 0.87
CA VAL A 323 -3.70 -7.10 0.52
C VAL A 323 -4.71 -7.42 1.62
N VAL A 324 -4.28 -7.46 2.87
CA VAL A 324 -5.11 -7.93 3.98
C VAL A 324 -5.88 -6.77 4.61
N GLU A 325 -5.26 -5.61 4.79
CA GLU A 325 -5.88 -4.50 5.50
C GLU A 325 -6.60 -3.51 4.55
N PHE A 326 -6.15 -3.33 3.31
CA PHE A 326 -6.76 -2.39 2.35
C PHE A 326 -7.69 -3.06 1.33
N PHE A 327 -7.29 -4.16 0.67
CA PHE A 327 -8.13 -4.83 -0.36
C PHE A 327 -9.41 -5.45 0.19
N THR A 328 -9.38 -5.87 1.46
CA THR A 328 -10.58 -6.36 2.14
C THR A 328 -11.65 -5.28 2.30
N LYS A 329 -11.27 -4.00 2.36
CA LYS A 329 -12.21 -2.88 2.63
C LYS A 329 -13.11 -2.53 1.46
N PHE A 330 -12.67 -2.77 0.24
CA PHE A 330 -13.49 -2.57 -0.96
C PHE A 330 -13.94 -3.89 -1.59
N LYS A 331 -13.96 -4.98 -0.79
CA LYS A 331 -14.48 -6.31 -1.17
C LYS A 331 -13.83 -6.85 -2.45
N TYR A 332 -12.53 -6.58 -2.64
CA TYR A 332 -11.79 -6.99 -3.84
C TYR A 332 -11.80 -8.50 -4.07
N HIS A 333 -11.71 -9.27 -2.98
CA HIS A 333 -11.63 -10.74 -3.05
C HIS A 333 -13.00 -11.41 -3.26
N ASP A 334 -14.10 -10.71 -3.02
CA ASP A 334 -15.45 -11.27 -3.11
C ASP A 334 -15.89 -11.44 -4.57
N TYR A 335 -15.23 -10.72 -5.50
CA TYR A 335 -15.57 -10.69 -6.92
C TYR A 335 -14.32 -10.89 -7.81
N PRO A 336 -13.80 -12.13 -7.92
CA PRO A 336 -12.68 -12.41 -8.81
C PRO A 336 -13.10 -12.27 -10.29
N GLY A 337 -12.40 -11.40 -11.02
CA GLY A 337 -12.55 -11.26 -12.47
C GLY A 337 -11.77 -12.31 -13.25
N LYS A 338 -12.08 -12.45 -14.54
CA LYS A 338 -11.29 -13.26 -15.48
C LYS A 338 -10.27 -12.38 -16.19
N GLN A 339 -9.03 -12.82 -16.33
CA GLN A 339 -8.02 -12.08 -17.08
C GLN A 339 -8.27 -12.16 -18.58
N TYR A 340 -8.14 -11.03 -19.29
CA TYR A 340 -8.18 -11.03 -20.75
C TYR A 340 -6.95 -11.74 -21.34
N LYS A 341 -7.22 -12.77 -22.13
CA LYS A 341 -6.24 -13.48 -22.95
C LYS A 341 -6.68 -13.28 -24.42
N PRO A 342 -6.03 -12.38 -25.16
CA PRO A 342 -6.36 -12.11 -26.55
C PRO A 342 -6.16 -13.32 -27.46
#